data_AF-A0A0F9ACK7-F1
#
_entry.id   AF-A0A0F9ACK7-F1
#
_cell.length_a   1.000
_cell.length_b   1.000
_cell.length_c   1.000
_cell.angle_alpha   90.00
_cell.angle_beta   90.00
_cell.angle_gamma   90.00
#
_symmetry.space_group_name_H-M   'P 1'
#
loop_
_entity.id
_entity.type
_entity.pdbx_description
1 polymer ?
#
loop_
_entity_poly.entity_id
_entity_poly.type
_entity_poly.pdbx_seq_one_letter_code
_entity_poly.pdbx_strand_id
1 'polypeptide(L)' 'MNRDEHVEWCKQRAYEYLDRGDVTQAFASMGSDLNKHPDTEGHPGMQMGIMLLAGGHLSSDHEMRKFINGFN' A
#
# COMPACT_ATOMS: atom_id res chain seq x y z
N MET A 1 5.38 1.31 17.89
CA MET A 1 4.43 0.60 17.04
C MET A 1 5.07 -0.71 16.68
N ASN A 2 4.41 -1.85 16.90
CA ASN A 2 4.94 -3.14 16.43
C ASN A 2 4.71 -3.28 14.91
N ARG A 3 5.22 -4.35 14.32
CA ARG A 3 5.09 -4.63 12.89
C ARG A 3 3.65 -4.53 12.38
N ASP A 4 2.72 -5.21 13.05
CA ASP A 4 1.32 -5.31 12.60
C ASP A 4 0.61 -3.96 12.74
N GLU A 5 0.82 -3.26 13.85
CA GLU A 5 0.31 -1.90 14.04
C GLU A 5 0.85 -0.94 12.96
N HIS A 6 2.10 -1.12 12.52
CA HIS A 6 2.71 -0.31 11.47
C HIS A 6 2.11 -0.59 10.09
N VAL A 7 1.86 -1.87 9.77
CA VAL A 7 1.13 -2.23 8.55
C VAL A 7 -0.27 -1.61 8.54
N GLU A 8 -1.02 -1.70 9.64
CA GLU A 8 -2.36 -1.10 9.72
C GLU A 8 -2.33 0.44 9.61
N TRP A 9 -1.32 1.09 10.19
CA TRP A 9 -1.11 2.52 10.00
C TRP A 9 -0.82 2.89 8.54
N CYS A 10 0.01 2.10 7.84
CA CYS A 10 0.28 2.28 6.41
C CYS A 10 -1.00 2.13 5.57
N LYS A 11 -1.80 1.09 5.85
CA LYS A 11 -3.09 0.86 5.17
C LYS A 11 -4.04 2.04 5.33
N GLN A 12 -4.20 2.53 6.57
CA GLN A 12 -5.08 3.65 6.86
C GLN A 12 -4.69 4.90 6.07
N ARG A 13 -3.40 5.22 6.01
CA ARG A 13 -2.90 6.36 5.22
C ARG A 13 -3.13 6.19 3.73
N ALA A 14 -2.91 4.98 3.19
CA ALA A 14 -3.20 4.70 1.79
C ALA A 14 -4.71 4.86 1.48
N TYR A 15 -5.60 4.49 2.43
CA TYR A 15 -7.04 4.68 2.28
C TYR A 15 -7.46 6.15 2.24
N GLU A 16 -6.78 7.05 2.97
CA GLU A 16 -7.08 8.49 2.88
C GLU A 16 -6.88 9.06 1.47
N TYR A 17 -5.94 8.52 0.69
CA TYR A 17 -5.75 8.89 -0.71
C TYR A 17 -6.81 8.27 -1.62
N LEU A 18 -7.19 7.03 -1.36
CA LEU A 18 -8.27 6.35 -2.08
C LEU A 18 -9.62 7.05 -1.89
N ASP A 19 -9.93 7.49 -0.68
CA ASP A 19 -11.15 8.26 -0.38
C ASP A 19 -11.19 9.61 -1.13
N ARG A 20 -10.04 10.10 -1.61
CA ARG A 20 -9.91 11.30 -2.46
C ARG A 20 -9.85 10.98 -3.96
N GLY A 21 -9.91 9.71 -4.34
CA GLY A 21 -9.79 9.24 -5.72
C GLY A 21 -8.36 9.18 -6.26
N ASP A 22 -7.34 9.29 -5.41
CA ASP A 22 -5.93 9.28 -5.80
C ASP A 22 -5.30 7.90 -5.60
N VAL A 23 -5.57 7.01 -6.55
CA VAL A 23 -5.08 5.62 -6.53
C VAL A 23 -3.55 5.54 -6.61
N THR A 24 -2.93 6.39 -7.44
CA THR A 24 -1.47 6.44 -7.60
C THR A 24 -0.80 6.83 -6.29
N GLN A 25 -1.33 7.85 -5.62
CA GLN A 25 -0.76 8.30 -4.36
C GLN A 25 -1.01 7.32 -3.22
N ALA A 26 -2.10 6.54 -3.25
CA ALA A 26 -2.32 5.46 -2.29
C ALA A 26 -1.20 4.42 -2.33
N PHE A 27 -0.82 3.95 -3.53
CA PHE A 27 0.30 3.01 -3.70
C PHE A 27 1.64 3.60 -3.25
N ALA A 28 1.91 4.85 -3.67
CA ALA A 28 3.14 5.54 -3.32
C ALA A 28 3.26 5.77 -1.81
N SER A 29 2.17 6.14 -1.14
CA SER A 29 2.13 6.28 0.32
C SER A 29 2.41 4.95 1.00
N MET A 30 1.74 3.86 0.58
CA MET A 30 1.95 2.53 1.16
C MET A 30 3.44 2.12 1.12
N GLY A 31 4.08 2.25 -0.05
CA GLY A 31 5.50 1.91 -0.19
C GLY A 31 6.44 2.81 0.61
N SER A 32 6.17 4.11 0.65
CA SER A 32 6.96 5.07 1.44
C SER A 32 6.81 4.84 2.94
N ASP A 33 5.58 4.59 3.39
CA ASP A 33 5.24 4.40 4.80
C ASP A 33 5.83 3.09 5.33
N LEU A 34 5.75 1.98 4.57
CA LEU A 34 6.35 0.69 4.96
C LEU A 34 7.86 0.78 5.23
N ASN A 35 8.59 1.64 4.50
CA ASN A 35 10.03 1.85 4.69
C ASN A 35 10.39 2.70 5.93
N LYS A 36 9.42 3.17 6.71
CA LYS A 36 9.66 3.96 7.93
C LYS A 36 9.89 3.10 9.17
N HIS A 37 9.70 1.79 9.07
CA HIS A 37 9.85 0.86 10.20
C HIS A 37 10.74 -0.32 9.82
N PRO A 38 11.74 -0.70 10.66
CA PRO A 38 12.67 -1.79 10.35
C PRO A 38 11.99 -3.13 10.08
N ASP A 39 10.88 -3.44 10.74
CA ASP A 39 10.18 -4.72 10.56
C ASP A 39 9.32 -4.81 9.29
N THR A 40 9.13 -3.70 8.58
CA THR A 40 8.31 -3.63 7.35
C THR A 40 9.05 -3.01 6.16
N GLU A 41 10.28 -2.55 6.35
CA GLU A 41 11.10 -2.01 5.26
C GLU A 41 11.38 -3.09 4.21
N GLY A 42 11.39 -2.70 2.94
CA GLY A 42 11.60 -3.66 1.84
C GLY A 42 10.51 -4.74 1.72
N HIS A 43 9.28 -4.49 2.21
CA HIS A 43 8.20 -5.48 2.17
C HIS A 43 7.99 -6.07 0.76
N PRO A 44 8.08 -7.41 0.57
CA PRO A 44 8.09 -8.03 -0.77
C PRO A 44 6.79 -7.81 -1.55
N GLY A 45 5.67 -7.59 -0.85
CA GLY A 45 4.40 -7.21 -1.45
C GLY A 45 4.47 -5.97 -2.35
N MET A 46 5.40 -5.03 -2.07
CA MET A 46 5.59 -3.85 -2.91
C MET A 46 6.18 -4.18 -4.27
N GLN A 47 7.10 -5.16 -4.37
CA GLN A 47 7.67 -5.57 -5.65
C GLN A 47 6.60 -6.21 -6.55
N MET A 48 5.75 -7.08 -6.00
CA MET A 48 4.58 -7.60 -6.70
C MET A 48 3.62 -6.46 -7.09
N GLY A 49 3.40 -5.52 -6.18
CA GLY A 49 2.58 -4.33 -6.43
C GLY A 49 3.04 -3.50 -7.62
N ILE A 50 4.35 -3.31 -7.80
CA ILE A 50 4.92 -2.59 -8.96
C ILE A 50 4.55 -3.31 -10.26
N MET A 51 4.65 -4.64 -10.30
CA MET A 51 4.29 -5.42 -11.50
C MET A 51 2.80 -5.32 -11.82
N LEU A 52 1.94 -5.41 -10.79
CA LEU A 52 0.48 -5.26 -10.96
C LEU A 52 0.09 -3.85 -11.40
N LEU A 53 0.73 -2.82 -10.85
CA LEU A 53 0.52 -1.43 -11.25
C LEU A 53 0.91 -1.21 -12.72
N ALA A 54 2.09 -1.70 -13.13
CA ALA A 54 2.54 -1.61 -14.52
C ALA A 54 1.62 -2.37 -15.49
N GLY A 55 1.02 -3.47 -15.05
CA GLY A 55 0.01 -4.22 -15.80
C GLY A 55 -1.39 -3.59 -15.81
N GLY A 56 -1.61 -2.47 -15.11
CA GLY A 56 -2.92 -1.81 -15.02
C GLY A 56 -3.90 -2.45 -14.04
N HIS A 57 -3.48 -3.46 -13.27
CA HIS A 57 -4.32 -4.22 -12.33
C HIS A 57 -4.57 -3.49 -11.00
N LEU A 58 -4.00 -2.29 -10.83
CA LEU A 58 -4.16 -1.45 -9.64
C LEU A 58 -4.63 -0.04 -10.03
N SER A 59 -5.44 0.06 -11.09
CA SER A 59 -5.88 1.35 -11.67
C SER A 59 -7.22 1.85 -11.12
N SER A 60 -7.93 1.02 -10.34
CA SER A 60 -9.19 1.38 -9.69
C SER A 60 -9.08 1.39 -8.16
N ASP A 61 -9.96 2.16 -7.51
CA ASP A 61 -10.11 2.17 -6.05
C ASP A 61 -10.33 0.75 -5.49
N HIS A 62 -11.24 -0.01 -6.12
CA HIS A 62 -11.58 -1.36 -5.70
C HIS A 62 -10.37 -2.31 -5.72
N GLU A 63 -9.60 -2.32 -6.81
CA GLU A 63 -8.43 -3.17 -6.95
C GLU A 63 -7.32 -2.76 -5.97
N MET A 64 -7.10 -1.46 -5.80
CA MET A 64 -6.09 -0.95 -4.86
C MET A 64 -6.44 -1.29 -3.42
N ARG A 65 -7.71 -1.15 -3.00
CA ARG A 65 -8.15 -1.59 -1.67
C ARG A 65 -7.95 -3.08 -1.46
N LYS A 66 -8.25 -3.89 -2.47
CA LYS A 66 -8.04 -5.34 -2.41
C LYS A 66 -6.55 -5.68 -2.26
N PHE A 67 -5.67 -4.99 -2.98
CA PHE A 67 -4.22 -5.14 -2.87
C PHE A 67 -3.71 -4.73 -1.47
N ILE A 68 -4.09 -3.54 -0.99
CA ILE A 68 -3.69 -3.02 0.33
C ILE A 68 -4.15 -3.96 1.46
N ASN A 69 -5.37 -4.48 1.39
CA ASN A 69 -5.88 -5.45 2.38
C ASN A 69 -5.10 -6.78 2.41
N GLY A 70 -4.30 -7.09 1.40
CA GLY A 70 -3.46 -8.29 1.35
C GLY A 70 -2.17 -8.20 2.16
N PHE A 71 -1.82 -7.03 2.69
CA PHE A 71 -0.63 -6.85 3.54
C PHE A 71 -0.92 -7.33 4.96
N ASN A 72 0.00 -8.12 5.50
CA ASN A 72 0.02 -8.57 6.89
C ASN A 72 1.39 -8.32 7.47
#